data_AF-A0AAV0S8M9-F1
#
_entry.id   AF-A0AAV0S8M9-F1
#
_cell.length_a   1.000
_cell.length_b   1.000
_cell.length_c   1.000
_cell.angle_alpha   90.00
_cell.angle_beta   90.00
_cell.angle_gamma   90.00
#
_symmetry.space_group_name_H-M   'P 1'
#
loop_
_entity.id
_entity.type
_entity.pdbx_description
1 polymer ?
#
loop_
_entity_poly.entity_id
_entity_poly.type
_entity_poly.pdbx_seq_one_letter_code
_entity_poly.pdbx_strand_id
1 'polypeptide(L)' 'MVLLRTNHPGAVACSQCKGSGVNSEDHFNGRFKVGGMCWLCRGKREMLCGSCNGAGFLGGLMSTIDD' A
#
# COMPACT_ATOMS: atom_id res chain seq x y z
N MET A 1 11.71 7.48 3.42
CA MET A 1 10.50 6.63 3.44
C MET A 1 10.85 5.30 2.80
N VAL A 2 11.18 4.28 3.60
CA VAL A 2 11.52 2.95 3.09
C VAL A 2 10.22 2.32 2.62
N LEU A 3 9.93 2.38 1.31
CA LEU A 3 8.86 1.59 0.73
C LEU A 3 9.29 0.12 0.86
N LEU A 4 8.59 -0.63 1.72
CA LEU A 4 8.72 -2.07 1.86
C LEU A 4 8.35 -2.68 0.49
N ARG A 5 9.33 -2.85 -0.39
CA ARG A 5 9.12 -3.43 -1.72
C ARG A 5 8.63 -4.87 -1.56
N THR A 6 7.63 -5.22 -2.37
CA THR A 6 7.14 -6.59 -2.49
C THR A 6 7.89 -7.29 -3.62
N ASN A 7 7.64 -8.59 -3.81
CA ASN A 7 8.07 -9.30 -5.02
C ASN A 7 7.22 -8.95 -6.25
N HIS A 8 6.12 -8.20 -6.09
CA HIS A 8 5.29 -7.77 -7.20
C HIS A 8 5.78 -6.40 -7.72
N PRO A 9 6.40 -6.33 -8.92
CA PRO A 9 6.81 -5.06 -9.50
C PRO A 9 5.58 -4.18 -9.72
N GLY A 10 5.56 -3.00 -9.10
CA GLY A 10 4.38 -2.12 -9.12
C GLY A 10 3.57 -2.11 -7.82
N ALA A 11 3.90 -2.96 -6.85
CA ALA A 11 3.26 -2.95 -5.53
C ALA A 11 4.28 -2.82 -4.38
N VAL A 12 3.80 -2.25 -3.29
CA VAL A 12 4.54 -2.09 -2.02
C VAL A 12 3.71 -2.69 -0.91
N ALA A 13 4.35 -3.18 0.16
CA ALA A 13 3.62 -3.68 1.30
C ALA A 13 2.81 -2.52 1.90
N CYS A 14 1.61 -2.82 2.39
CA CYS A 14 0.76 -1.82 3.01
C CYS A 14 1.50 -1.18 4.19
N SER A 15 1.66 0.15 4.16
CA SER A 15 2.40 0.89 5.18
C SER A 15 1.74 0.81 6.56
N GLN A 16 0.41 0.69 6.61
CA GLN A 16 -0.35 0.67 7.85
C GLN A 16 -0.25 -0.68 8.56
N CYS A 17 -0.51 -1.79 7.85
CA CYS A 17 -0.51 -3.12 8.45
C CYS A 17 0.83 -3.86 8.27
N LYS A 18 1.79 -3.27 7.55
CA LYS A 18 3.12 -3.86 7.24
C LYS A 18 3.02 -5.28 6.68
N GLY A 19 1.98 -5.55 5.89
CA GLY A 19 1.73 -6.85 5.28
C GLY A 19 0.95 -7.85 6.14
N SER A 20 0.54 -7.51 7.38
CA SER A 20 -0.29 -8.42 8.20
C SER A 20 -1.73 -8.53 7.71
N GLY A 21 -2.25 -7.49 7.06
CA GLY A 21 -3.64 -7.41 6.61
C GLY A 21 -4.64 -6.99 7.70
N VAL A 22 -4.19 -6.79 8.94
CA VAL A 22 -5.01 -6.38 10.10
C VAL A 22 -4.49 -5.08 10.73
N ASN A 23 -5.36 -4.35 11.42
CA ASN A 23 -4.94 -3.12 12.13
C ASN A 23 -4.15 -3.48 13.39
N SER A 24 -3.02 -2.81 13.60
CA SER A 24 -2.18 -2.97 14.80
C SER A 24 -2.67 -2.15 15.99
N GLU A 25 -3.56 -1.18 15.75
CA GLU A 25 -4.15 -0.26 16.72
C GLU A 25 -5.54 0.19 16.26
N ASP A 26 -6.27 0.88 17.12
CA ASP A 26 -7.53 1.52 16.75
C ASP A 26 -7.28 2.79 15.90
N HIS A 27 -7.98 2.93 14.78
CA HIS A 27 -7.87 4.11 13.91
C HIS A 27 -9.19 4.88 13.83
N PHE A 28 -9.08 6.20 13.57
CA PHE A 28 -10.21 7.12 13.38
C PHE A 28 -11.22 7.04 14.52
N ASN A 29 -10.75 7.28 15.75
CA ASN A 29 -11.57 7.24 16.98
C ASN A 29 -12.30 5.90 17.17
N GLY A 30 -11.59 4.79 16.94
CA GLY A 30 -12.11 3.43 17.12
C GLY A 30 -13.08 2.96 16.03
N ARG A 31 -13.25 3.72 14.93
CA ARG A 31 -14.06 3.27 13.78
C ARG A 31 -13.49 2.01 13.14
N PHE A 32 -12.17 1.90 13.07
CA PHE A 32 -11.48 0.69 12.63
C PHE A 32 -10.67 0.16 13.80
N LYS A 33 -11.11 -0.95 14.38
CA LYS A 33 -10.51 -1.47 15.61
C LYS A 33 -9.24 -2.28 15.37
N VAL A 34 -8.39 -2.32 16.40
CA VAL A 34 -7.24 -3.25 16.47
C VAL A 34 -7.69 -4.69 16.25
N GLY A 35 -6.86 -5.49 15.57
CA GLY A 35 -7.15 -6.88 15.20
C GLY A 35 -8.20 -7.03 14.08
N GLY A 36 -8.97 -5.98 13.78
CA GLY A 36 -9.87 -5.94 12.64
C GLY A 36 -9.13 -5.84 11.31
N MET A 37 -9.88 -6.02 10.21
CA MET A 37 -9.35 -5.87 8.86
C MET A 37 -8.69 -4.49 8.66
N CYS A 38 -7.51 -4.49 8.02
CA CYS A 38 -6.77 -3.26 7.76
C CYS A 38 -7.65 -2.22 7.04
N TRP A 39 -7.80 -1.03 7.62
CA TRP A 39 -8.68 0.01 7.07
C TRP A 39 -8.24 0.49 5.68
N LEU A 40 -6.93 0.47 5.44
CA LEU A 40 -6.32 0.96 4.22
C LEU A 40 -6.35 -0.09 3.11
N CYS A 41 -5.71 -1.25 3.32
CA CYS A 41 -5.56 -2.27 2.27
C CYS A 41 -6.71 -3.29 2.23
N ARG A 42 -7.66 -3.25 3.18
CA ARG A 42 -8.78 -4.19 3.28
C ARG A 42 -8.36 -5.66 3.19
N GLY A 43 -7.29 -6.02 3.91
CA GLY A 43 -6.75 -7.38 3.95
C GLY A 43 -5.86 -7.80 2.77
N LYS A 44 -5.69 -6.96 1.73
CA LYS A 44 -4.85 -7.29 0.57
C LYS A 44 -3.34 -7.32 0.85
N ARG A 45 -2.88 -6.76 1.97
CA ARG A 45 -1.48 -6.72 2.44
C ARG A 45 -0.52 -5.88 1.59
N GLU A 46 -0.90 -5.56 0.36
CA GLU A 46 -0.13 -4.77 -0.59
C GLU A 46 -0.94 -3.56 -1.07
N MET A 47 -0.24 -2.53 -1.53
CA MET A 47 -0.77 -1.27 -2.05
C MET A 47 -0.07 -0.92 -3.36
N LEU A 48 -0.71 -0.08 -4.17
CA LEU A 48 -0.13 0.44 -5.41
C LEU A 48 1.15 1.23 -5.10
N CYS A 49 2.22 0.96 -5.85
CA CYS A 49 3.44 1.77 -5.84
C CYS A 49 3.12 3.19 -6.30
N GLY A 50 3.21 4.19 -5.41
CA GLY A 50 2.93 5.58 -5.77
C GLY A 50 3.94 6.21 -6.73
N SER A 51 5.20 5.75 -6.72
CA SER A 51 6.23 6.28 -7.64
C SER A 51 6.08 5.77 -9.07
N CYS A 52 5.35 4.67 -9.28
CA CYS A 52 5.23 4.01 -10.58
C CYS A 52 3.77 3.72 -10.98
N ASN A 53 2.79 4.16 -10.16
CA ASN A 53 1.36 3.90 -10.31
C ASN A 53 1.00 2.47 -10.74
N GLY A 54 1.72 1.48 -10.23
CA GLY A 54 1.51 0.06 -10.59
C GLY A 54 2.26 -0.45 -11.81
N ALA A 55 2.94 0.40 -12.58
CA ALA A 55 3.67 -0.04 -13.78
C ALA A 55 4.89 -0.92 -13.47
N GLY A 56 5.49 -0.75 -12.29
CA GLY A 56 6.69 -1.48 -11.89
C GLY A 56 8.00 -0.95 -12.49
N PHE A 57 7.94 0.07 -13.34
CA PHE A 57 9.09 0.79 -13.88
C PHE A 57 8.76 2.29 -14.03
N LEU A 58 9.77 3.10 -14.37
CA LEU A 58 9.64 4.54 -14.65
C LEU A 58 9.88 4.78 -16.14
N GLY A 59 9.21 5.78 -16.74
CA GLY A 59 9.40 6.18 -18.15
C GLY A 59 8.27 5.80 -19.11
N GLY A 60 7.25 5.07 -18.67
CA GLY A 60 6.06 4.76 -19.48
C GLY A 60 4.87 5.65 -19.11
N LEU A 61 3.83 5.63 -19.95
CA LEU A 61 2.59 6.43 -19.81
C LEU A 61 2.03 6.47 -18.39
N MET A 62 2.03 5.36 -17.66
CA MET A 62 1.47 5.28 -16.30
C MET A 62 2.39 5.86 -15.23
N SER A 63 3.64 6.22 -15.54
CA SER A 63 4.66 6.58 -14.54
C SER A 63 5.43 7.85 -14.88
N THR A 64 5.01 8.58 -15.93
CA THR A 64 5.57 9.87 -16.33
C THR A 64 4.44 10.80 -16.76
N ILE A 65 4.70 12.10 -16.68
CA ILE A 65 3.82 13.11 -17.27
C ILE A 65 4.03 13.13 -18.78
N ASP A 66 2.95 13.31 -19.53
CA ASP A 66 3.00 13.65 -20.95
C ASP A 66 3.22 15.17 -21.09
N ASP A 67 3.79 15.62 -22.22
CA ASP A 67 4.03 17.04 -22.51
C ASP A 67 2.74 17.80 -22.87
#